data_AF-A0AAU6EDK7-F1
#
_entry.id   AF-A0AAU6EDK7-F1
#
_cell.length_a   1.000
_cell.length_b   1.000
_cell.length_c   1.000
_cell.angle_alpha   90.00
_cell.angle_beta   90.00
_cell.angle_gamma   90.00
#
_symmetry.space_group_name_H-M   'P 1'
#
loop_
_entity.id
_entity.type
_entity.pdbx_description
1 polymer ?
#
loop_
_entity_poly.entity_id
_entity_poly.type
_entity_poly.pdbx_seq_one_letter_code
_entity_poly.pdbx_strand_id
1 'polypeptide(L)'
;MTRFQVVTGSRAGEALNLRVGETVEVLGEAEIMATLDERGELDELPFMPEMLAFCGRRLTVHKVAHKLCDTISSSGMRRMERAVHLTGARCDGQAHGGCQTACQFYWKEAWLKRVDPDSPASPVTGPTAGNGLAEGRPLLPILQAATRKEPGPDGEERFSCQATELLRAAPTCLPFKDVGQYVADVRTGNVGVPWMLRSFLVGLFNRFQQASKRVLPRWLWIRGGMRWGFVRGESGPTTPTLSLDLRPGELVRVKSKEEILKTLNDGLLNRGMGFEEEMSRYCGHVARVSARVERCLDEKTGRMLRMKNPCIILDGVVCAGAYNVSCPREFVPFWREIWLERVEEPS
;
A
#
# COMPACT_ATOMS: atom_id res chain seq x y z
N MET A 1 -15.10 -44.77 -17.86
CA MET A 1 -14.95 -43.63 -18.79
C MET A 1 -14.62 -42.40 -17.98
N THR A 2 -13.32 -42.16 -17.76
CA THR A 2 -12.80 -41.10 -16.90
C THR A 2 -12.71 -39.81 -17.73
N ARG A 3 -13.55 -38.82 -17.43
CA ARG A 3 -13.47 -37.50 -18.06
C ARG A 3 -12.21 -36.80 -17.57
N PHE A 4 -11.22 -36.68 -18.45
CA PHE A 4 -10.12 -35.74 -18.29
C PHE A 4 -10.71 -34.31 -18.35
N GLN A 5 -10.77 -33.65 -17.20
CA GLN A 5 -10.94 -32.20 -17.16
C GLN A 5 -9.59 -31.57 -17.50
N VAL A 6 -9.51 -31.02 -18.71
CA VAL A 6 -8.37 -30.19 -19.13
C VAL A 6 -8.40 -28.92 -18.29
N VAL A 7 -7.46 -28.80 -17.36
CA VAL A 7 -7.15 -27.51 -16.73
C VAL A 7 -6.52 -26.65 -17.83
N THR A 8 -7.34 -25.83 -18.48
CA THR A 8 -6.87 -24.83 -19.44
C THR A 8 -6.04 -23.80 -18.68
N GLY A 9 -4.71 -23.84 -18.86
CA GLY A 9 -3.84 -22.75 -18.46
C GLY A 9 -4.33 -21.46 -19.12
N SER A 10 -4.59 -20.44 -18.31
CA SER A 10 -4.96 -19.11 -18.77
C SER A 10 -3.90 -18.61 -19.76
N ARG A 11 -4.30 -18.23 -20.97
CA ARG A 11 -3.38 -17.58 -21.92
C ARG A 11 -2.94 -16.24 -21.35
N ALA A 12 -1.68 -15.87 -21.57
CA ALA A 12 -1.19 -14.52 -21.29
C ALA A 12 -2.11 -13.49 -21.99
N GLY A 13 -2.90 -12.76 -21.21
CA GLY A 13 -3.82 -11.73 -21.70
C GLY A 13 -5.30 -11.91 -21.34
N GLU A 14 -5.74 -13.07 -20.86
CA GLU A 14 -7.14 -13.25 -20.42
C GLU A 14 -7.35 -12.64 -19.03
N ALA A 15 -8.33 -11.75 -18.88
CA ALA A 15 -8.66 -11.14 -17.60
C ALA A 15 -9.33 -12.19 -16.69
N LEU A 16 -8.71 -12.47 -15.54
CA LEU A 16 -9.25 -13.39 -14.55
C LEU A 16 -10.50 -12.82 -13.87
N ASN A 17 -10.65 -11.49 -13.83
CA ASN A 17 -11.78 -10.79 -13.20
C ASN A 17 -11.97 -11.24 -11.74
N LEU A 18 -10.87 -11.23 -10.98
CA LEU A 18 -10.82 -11.73 -9.61
C LEU A 18 -11.70 -10.90 -8.67
N ARG A 19 -12.16 -11.54 -7.59
CA ARG A 19 -12.86 -10.93 -6.47
C ARG A 19 -12.14 -11.19 -5.15
N VAL A 20 -12.42 -10.34 -4.17
CA VAL A 20 -11.93 -10.51 -2.80
C VAL A 20 -12.34 -11.88 -2.26
N GLY A 21 -11.39 -12.58 -1.65
CA GLY A 21 -11.56 -13.91 -1.07
C GLY A 21 -11.24 -15.07 -2.00
N GLU A 22 -11.06 -14.84 -3.31
CA GLU A 22 -10.65 -15.93 -4.22
C GLU A 22 -9.22 -16.40 -3.92
N THR A 23 -8.99 -17.71 -4.01
CA THR A 23 -7.65 -18.30 -3.94
C THR A 23 -7.01 -18.33 -5.33
N VAL A 24 -5.77 -17.86 -5.40
CA VAL A 24 -4.97 -17.82 -6.63
C VAL A 24 -3.59 -18.40 -6.36
N GLU A 25 -2.96 -18.95 -7.39
CA GLU A 25 -1.56 -19.34 -7.35
C GLU A 25 -0.75 -18.32 -8.15
N VAL A 26 0.35 -17.84 -7.57
CA VAL A 26 1.32 -17.03 -8.30
C VAL A 26 2.02 -17.94 -9.32
N LEU A 27 2.12 -17.50 -10.56
CA LEU A 27 2.77 -18.25 -11.63
C LEU A 27 4.23 -18.58 -11.28
N GLY A 28 4.79 -19.59 -11.95
CA GLY A 28 6.21 -19.92 -11.85
C GLY A 28 7.10 -18.82 -12.45
N GLU A 29 8.38 -18.83 -12.12
CA GLU A 29 9.33 -17.81 -12.60
C GLU A 29 9.40 -17.72 -14.13
N ALA A 30 9.47 -18.87 -14.83
CA ALA A 30 9.51 -18.91 -16.30
C ALA A 30 8.20 -18.39 -16.94
N GLU A 31 7.06 -18.69 -16.33
CA GLU A 31 5.76 -18.20 -16.78
C GLU A 31 5.64 -16.68 -16.59
N ILE A 32 6.10 -16.16 -15.45
CA ILE A 32 6.16 -14.71 -15.19
C ILE A 32 7.11 -14.04 -16.17
N MET A 33 8.31 -14.58 -16.37
CA MET A 33 9.30 -14.04 -17.30
C MET A 33 8.73 -13.89 -18.72
N ALA A 34 7.89 -14.82 -19.16
CA ALA A 34 7.21 -14.74 -20.46
C ALA A 34 6.18 -13.60 -20.56
N THR A 35 5.79 -12.98 -19.45
CA THR A 35 4.87 -11.84 -19.42
C THR A 35 5.55 -10.48 -19.35
N LEU A 36 6.85 -10.44 -19.06
CA LEU A 36 7.57 -9.19 -18.79
C LEU A 36 8.27 -8.66 -20.04
N ASP A 37 8.39 -7.33 -20.13
CA ASP A 37 9.24 -6.66 -21.09
C ASP A 37 10.74 -6.76 -20.72
N GLU A 38 11.60 -6.19 -21.54
CA GLU A 38 13.06 -6.17 -21.33
C GLU A 38 13.50 -5.44 -20.04
N ARG A 39 12.63 -4.61 -19.46
CA ARG A 39 12.86 -3.90 -18.19
C ARG A 39 12.34 -4.69 -16.98
N GLY A 40 11.77 -5.88 -17.19
CA GLY A 40 11.16 -6.67 -16.13
C GLY A 40 9.79 -6.12 -15.69
N GLU A 41 9.10 -5.39 -16.57
CA GLU A 41 7.81 -4.75 -16.30
C GLU A 41 6.66 -5.40 -17.09
N LEU A 42 5.43 -5.30 -16.57
CA LEU A 42 4.19 -5.54 -17.34
C LEU A 42 3.24 -4.37 -17.12
N ASP A 43 2.74 -3.79 -18.20
CA ASP A 43 1.95 -2.54 -18.16
C ASP A 43 2.66 -1.44 -17.34
N GLU A 44 3.97 -1.26 -17.54
CA GLU A 44 4.84 -0.30 -16.82
C GLU A 44 4.97 -0.54 -15.30
N LEU A 45 4.45 -1.67 -14.80
CA LEU A 45 4.56 -2.06 -13.39
C LEU A 45 5.69 -3.08 -13.24
N PRO A 46 6.75 -2.79 -12.45
CA PRO A 46 7.85 -3.73 -12.27
C PRO A 46 7.43 -4.96 -11.49
N PHE A 47 7.88 -6.13 -11.95
CA PHE A 47 7.92 -7.34 -11.16
C PHE A 47 9.22 -7.35 -10.35
N MET A 48 9.15 -7.25 -9.03
CA MET A 48 10.33 -6.97 -8.20
C MET A 48 10.99 -8.25 -7.68
N PRO A 49 12.30 -8.25 -7.37
CA PRO A 49 12.99 -9.43 -6.84
C PRO A 49 12.31 -10.05 -5.61
N GLU A 50 11.76 -9.22 -4.70
CA GLU A 50 11.02 -9.66 -3.52
C GLU A 50 9.78 -10.51 -3.87
N MET A 51 9.20 -10.33 -5.06
CA MET A 51 8.03 -11.06 -5.52
C MET A 51 8.36 -12.51 -5.91
N LEU A 52 9.63 -12.83 -6.21
CA LEU A 52 10.07 -14.19 -6.55
C LEU A 52 9.84 -15.20 -5.41
N ALA A 53 9.86 -14.73 -4.15
CA ALA A 53 9.58 -15.57 -2.99
C ALA A 53 8.12 -16.08 -2.93
N PHE A 54 7.26 -15.56 -3.80
CA PHE A 54 5.85 -15.93 -3.89
C PHE A 54 5.53 -16.82 -5.09
N CYS A 55 6.44 -16.99 -6.06
CA CYS A 55 6.21 -17.85 -7.23
C CYS A 55 5.81 -19.26 -6.81
N GLY A 56 4.75 -19.80 -7.43
CA GLY A 56 4.18 -21.11 -7.12
C GLY A 56 3.39 -21.20 -5.81
N ARG A 57 3.32 -20.12 -5.01
CA ARG A 57 2.54 -20.12 -3.76
C ARG A 57 1.09 -19.80 -4.03
N ARG A 58 0.21 -20.46 -3.29
CA ARG A 58 -1.22 -20.13 -3.23
C ARG A 58 -1.47 -19.07 -2.17
N LEU A 59 -2.21 -18.05 -2.55
CA LEU A 59 -2.54 -16.88 -1.73
C LEU A 59 -4.00 -16.51 -1.96
N THR A 60 -4.55 -15.70 -1.04
CA THR A 60 -5.92 -15.18 -1.16
C THR A 60 -5.90 -13.76 -1.69
N VAL A 61 -6.84 -13.44 -2.58
CA VAL A 61 -7.09 -12.07 -3.04
C VAL A 61 -7.64 -11.25 -1.87
N HIS A 62 -6.80 -10.37 -1.33
CA HIS A 62 -7.13 -9.50 -0.21
C HIS A 62 -7.96 -8.30 -0.64
N LYS A 63 -7.54 -7.64 -1.73
CA LYS A 63 -8.25 -6.51 -2.37
C LYS A 63 -8.07 -6.57 -3.88
N VAL A 64 -9.06 -6.11 -4.62
CA VAL A 64 -8.93 -5.83 -6.05
C VAL A 64 -8.41 -4.41 -6.25
N ALA A 65 -7.17 -4.29 -6.72
CA ALA A 65 -6.42 -3.05 -6.85
C ALA A 65 -6.71 -2.32 -8.17
N HIS A 66 -7.99 -2.19 -8.53
CA HIS A 66 -8.43 -1.50 -9.77
C HIS A 66 -8.23 0.02 -9.74
N LYS A 67 -7.87 0.57 -8.58
CA LYS A 67 -7.56 1.98 -8.37
C LYS A 67 -6.60 2.17 -7.21
N LEU A 68 -5.97 3.33 -7.13
CA LEU A 68 -5.12 3.74 -6.02
C LEU A 68 -5.12 5.26 -5.83
N CYS A 69 -4.68 5.71 -4.66
CA CYS A 69 -4.39 7.11 -4.40
C CYS A 69 -2.99 7.46 -4.92
N ASP A 70 -2.90 8.61 -5.59
CA ASP A 70 -1.65 9.21 -6.03
C ASP A 70 -0.93 9.90 -4.86
N THR A 71 0.10 9.24 -4.35
CA THR A 71 0.97 9.72 -3.28
C THR A 71 2.20 10.50 -3.80
N ILE A 72 2.43 10.53 -5.12
CA ILE A 72 3.61 11.17 -5.72
C ILE A 72 3.29 12.63 -6.10
N SER A 73 2.18 12.85 -6.80
CA SER A 73 1.76 14.17 -7.29
C SER A 73 0.49 14.69 -6.63
N SER A 74 -0.15 13.89 -5.76
CA SER A 74 -1.40 14.26 -5.08
C SER A 74 -2.55 14.60 -6.04
N SER A 75 -2.57 14.01 -7.24
CA SER A 75 -3.61 14.28 -8.25
C SER A 75 -4.96 13.59 -8.01
N GLY A 76 -5.07 12.79 -6.95
CA GLY A 76 -6.30 12.11 -6.55
C GLY A 76 -6.25 10.61 -6.79
N MET A 77 -7.39 10.02 -7.18
CA MET A 77 -7.46 8.59 -7.49
C MET A 77 -6.98 8.32 -8.91
N ARG A 78 -6.31 7.20 -9.12
CA ARG A 78 -5.80 6.72 -10.41
C ARG A 78 -6.23 5.30 -10.67
N ARG A 79 -6.44 4.96 -11.93
CA ARG A 79 -6.85 3.62 -12.40
C ARG A 79 -5.63 2.72 -12.51
N MET A 80 -5.71 1.53 -11.96
CA MET A 80 -4.71 0.48 -12.14
C MET A 80 -5.37 -0.71 -12.83
N GLU A 81 -4.82 -1.10 -13.97
CA GLU A 81 -5.42 -2.15 -14.79
C GLU A 81 -5.09 -3.53 -14.25
N ARG A 82 -6.14 -4.35 -14.08
CA ARG A 82 -6.08 -5.81 -13.82
C ARG A 82 -5.07 -6.17 -12.72
N ALA A 83 -5.19 -5.52 -11.57
CA ALA A 83 -4.31 -5.76 -10.43
C ALA A 83 -5.08 -6.13 -9.17
N VAL A 84 -4.45 -6.91 -8.31
CA VAL A 84 -4.94 -7.28 -6.97
C VAL A 84 -3.84 -7.11 -5.92
N HIS A 85 -4.24 -7.07 -4.66
CA HIS A 85 -3.37 -7.25 -3.50
C HIS A 85 -3.65 -8.63 -2.90
N LEU A 86 -2.60 -9.34 -2.49
CA LEU A 86 -2.70 -10.68 -1.93
C LEU A 86 -2.38 -10.67 -0.44
N THR A 87 -3.09 -11.49 0.35
CA THR A 87 -2.94 -11.53 1.80
C THR A 87 -1.51 -11.89 2.21
N GLY A 88 -0.90 -11.06 3.06
CA GLY A 88 0.44 -11.29 3.60
C GLY A 88 1.59 -11.08 2.60
N ALA A 89 1.32 -10.70 1.36
CA ALA A 89 2.33 -10.48 0.33
C ALA A 89 2.80 -9.00 0.33
N ARG A 90 3.69 -8.67 1.27
CA ARG A 90 4.31 -7.34 1.38
C ARG A 90 5.79 -7.38 1.03
N CYS A 91 6.28 -6.26 0.50
CA CYS A 91 7.69 -6.06 0.16
C CYS A 91 8.57 -6.01 1.42
N ASP A 92 9.65 -6.79 1.44
CA ASP A 92 10.65 -6.73 2.53
C ASP A 92 11.79 -5.72 2.25
N GLY A 93 11.83 -5.19 1.02
CA GLY A 93 12.76 -4.16 0.57
C GLY A 93 14.22 -4.59 0.48
N GLN A 94 14.54 -5.88 0.61
CA GLN A 94 15.93 -6.35 0.63
C GLN A 94 16.68 -6.03 -0.66
N ALA A 95 16.02 -6.08 -1.81
CA ALA A 95 16.62 -5.70 -3.10
C ALA A 95 16.62 -4.18 -3.34
N HIS A 96 15.97 -3.40 -2.46
CA HIS A 96 15.79 -1.95 -2.58
C HIS A 96 16.50 -1.19 -1.45
N GLY A 97 17.76 -1.56 -1.18
CA GLY A 97 18.58 -0.91 -0.16
C GLY A 97 18.08 -1.13 1.27
N GLY A 98 17.23 -2.13 1.48
CA GLY A 98 16.59 -2.44 2.75
C GLY A 98 15.50 -1.42 3.15
N CYS A 99 14.76 -0.87 2.19
CA CYS A 99 13.59 -0.03 2.44
C CYS A 99 12.60 -0.73 3.38
N GLN A 100 12.11 -0.05 4.43
CA GLN A 100 11.31 -0.68 5.49
C GLN A 100 9.81 -0.32 5.44
N THR A 101 9.32 0.20 4.31
CA THR A 101 7.91 0.64 4.20
C THR A 101 6.91 -0.52 4.20
N ALA A 102 7.31 -1.75 3.88
CA ALA A 102 6.41 -2.91 3.85
C ALA A 102 5.17 -2.71 2.94
N CYS A 103 5.35 -2.12 1.77
CA CYS A 103 4.29 -1.89 0.79
C CYS A 103 3.60 -3.20 0.37
N GLN A 104 2.28 -3.17 0.14
CA GLN A 104 1.63 -4.24 -0.60
C GLN A 104 2.13 -4.25 -2.04
N PHE A 105 2.29 -5.44 -2.61
CA PHE A 105 2.51 -5.58 -4.04
C PHE A 105 1.20 -5.40 -4.79
N TYR A 106 1.28 -4.74 -5.95
CA TYR A 106 0.27 -4.84 -7.00
C TYR A 106 0.62 -6.07 -7.82
N TRP A 107 -0.25 -7.08 -7.77
CA TRP A 107 -0.13 -8.29 -8.58
C TRP A 107 -1.00 -8.15 -9.81
N LYS A 108 -0.39 -8.11 -11.00
CA LYS A 108 -1.15 -8.20 -12.25
C LYS A 108 -1.82 -9.57 -12.31
N GLU A 109 -3.07 -9.61 -12.78
CA GLU A 109 -3.80 -10.87 -12.97
C GLU A 109 -3.05 -11.84 -13.89
N ALA A 110 -2.27 -11.32 -14.86
CA ALA A 110 -1.42 -12.11 -15.74
C ALA A 110 -0.27 -12.85 -15.04
N TRP A 111 0.06 -12.50 -13.79
CA TRP A 111 1.05 -13.20 -12.96
C TRP A 111 0.42 -14.24 -12.05
N LEU A 112 -0.89 -14.46 -12.18
CA LEU A 112 -1.68 -15.33 -11.32
C LEU A 112 -2.43 -16.34 -12.18
N LYS A 113 -2.81 -17.45 -11.56
CA LYS A 113 -3.83 -18.35 -12.09
C LYS A 113 -4.86 -18.66 -11.03
N ARG A 114 -6.13 -18.73 -11.44
CA ARG A 114 -7.20 -19.18 -10.57
C ARG A 114 -7.00 -20.66 -10.29
N VAL A 115 -7.10 -21.03 -9.01
CA VAL A 115 -7.02 -22.43 -8.57
C VAL A 115 -8.27 -22.76 -7.77
N ASP A 116 -8.73 -24.00 -7.90
CA ASP A 116 -9.75 -24.52 -7.00
C ASP A 116 -9.13 -24.67 -5.60
N PRO A 117 -9.73 -24.07 -4.56
CA PRO A 117 -9.24 -24.18 -3.18
C PRO A 117 -9.08 -25.64 -2.71
N ASP A 118 -9.94 -26.53 -3.20
CA ASP A 118 -10.00 -27.93 -2.78
C ASP A 118 -9.07 -28.85 -3.59
N SER A 119 -8.47 -28.34 -4.67
CA SER A 119 -7.50 -29.11 -5.45
C SER A 119 -6.18 -29.24 -4.68
N PRO A 120 -5.52 -30.41 -4.68
CA PRO A 120 -4.23 -30.58 -4.02
C PRO A 120 -3.23 -29.56 -4.55
N ALA A 121 -2.46 -28.96 -3.63
CA ALA A 121 -1.35 -28.09 -4.01
C ALA A 121 -0.34 -28.92 -4.80
N SER A 122 0.03 -28.46 -6.00
CA SER A 122 1.24 -28.97 -6.62
C SER A 122 2.40 -28.71 -5.65
N PRO A 123 3.31 -29.67 -5.46
CA PRO A 123 4.46 -29.46 -4.59
C PRO A 123 5.16 -28.18 -5.03
N VAL A 124 5.30 -27.23 -4.11
CA VAL A 124 6.09 -26.02 -4.34
C VAL A 124 7.51 -26.52 -4.56
N THR A 125 7.98 -26.50 -5.81
CA THR A 125 9.39 -26.71 -6.13
C THR A 125 10.15 -25.46 -5.67
N GLY A 126 10.23 -25.28 -4.36
CA GLY A 126 11.07 -24.27 -3.75
C GLY A 126 12.52 -24.64 -3.99
N PRO A 127 13.42 -23.67 -4.20
CA PRO A 127 14.84 -23.96 -4.18
C PRO A 127 15.22 -24.49 -2.81
N THR A 128 15.78 -25.69 -2.78
CA THR A 128 16.47 -26.26 -1.62
C THR A 128 17.47 -25.22 -1.11
N ALA A 129 17.48 -24.95 0.19
CA ALA A 129 18.50 -24.13 0.82
C ALA A 129 19.86 -24.85 0.68
N GLY A 130 20.56 -24.60 -0.43
CA GLY A 130 21.82 -25.23 -0.77
C GLY A 130 22.44 -24.54 -1.98
N ASN A 131 23.40 -23.66 -1.71
CA ASN A 131 24.45 -23.14 -2.60
C ASN A 131 24.25 -23.37 -4.11
N GLY A 132 23.50 -22.48 -4.75
CA GLY A 132 23.29 -22.44 -6.20
C GLY A 132 22.29 -21.37 -6.63
N LEU A 133 22.34 -20.17 -6.04
CA LEU A 133 21.32 -19.11 -6.19
C LEU A 133 21.21 -18.51 -7.61
N ALA A 134 22.16 -18.81 -8.52
CA ALA A 134 22.19 -18.25 -9.87
C ALA A 134 21.77 -19.23 -10.98
N GLU A 135 21.96 -20.55 -10.82
CA GLU A 135 21.74 -21.51 -11.91
C GLU A 135 20.27 -21.92 -12.11
N GLY A 136 19.35 -21.44 -11.26
CA GLY A 136 17.91 -21.76 -11.32
C GLY A 136 16.96 -20.56 -11.37
N ARG A 137 17.48 -19.32 -11.43
CA ARG A 137 16.66 -18.09 -11.42
C ARG A 137 17.03 -17.13 -12.57
N PRO A 138 16.66 -17.46 -13.81
CA PRO A 138 17.01 -16.65 -14.98
C PRO A 138 16.45 -15.22 -14.92
N LEU A 139 15.38 -14.99 -14.16
CA LEU A 139 14.75 -13.68 -14.06
C LEU A 139 15.50 -12.74 -13.10
N LEU A 140 16.17 -13.29 -12.08
CA LEU A 140 16.77 -12.50 -11.00
C LEU A 140 17.76 -11.41 -11.47
N PRO A 141 18.70 -11.66 -12.40
CA PRO A 141 19.61 -10.61 -12.87
C PRO A 141 18.90 -9.44 -13.54
N ILE A 142 17.85 -9.72 -14.33
CA ILE A 142 17.03 -8.70 -14.99
C ILE A 142 16.34 -7.83 -13.93
N LEU A 143 15.71 -8.48 -12.93
CA LEU A 143 15.00 -7.74 -11.88
C LEU A 143 15.94 -6.95 -10.99
N GLN A 144 17.14 -7.47 -10.70
CA GLN A 144 18.14 -6.75 -9.92
C GLN A 144 18.59 -5.47 -10.62
N ALA A 145 18.83 -5.52 -11.94
CA ALA A 145 19.12 -4.33 -12.73
C ALA A 145 17.93 -3.36 -12.72
N ALA A 146 16.70 -3.87 -12.85
CA ALA A 146 15.47 -3.08 -12.84
C ALA A 146 15.19 -2.38 -11.50
N THR A 147 15.82 -2.77 -10.38
CA THR A 147 15.68 -2.08 -9.09
C THR A 147 16.34 -0.70 -9.06
N ARG A 148 17.10 -0.32 -10.09
CA ARG A 148 17.90 0.91 -10.12
C ARG A 148 17.34 1.92 -11.11
N LYS A 149 17.38 3.19 -10.72
CA LYS A 149 17.18 4.34 -11.62
C LYS A 149 18.52 4.94 -11.98
N GLU A 150 18.51 5.84 -12.96
CA GLU A 150 19.65 6.74 -13.18
C GLU A 150 20.03 7.40 -11.86
N PRO A 151 21.34 7.40 -11.49
CA PRO A 151 21.83 8.09 -10.32
C PRO A 151 21.41 9.56 -10.36
N GLY A 152 21.21 10.14 -9.18
CA GLY A 152 20.91 11.57 -9.14
C GLY A 152 22.12 12.47 -9.40
N PRO A 153 21.93 13.80 -9.36
CA PRO A 153 22.96 14.77 -9.71
C PRO A 153 24.27 14.62 -8.92
N ASP A 154 24.20 14.14 -7.68
CA ASP A 154 25.36 13.97 -6.80
C ASP A 154 25.88 12.52 -6.79
N GLY A 155 25.47 11.72 -7.78
CA GLY A 155 25.74 10.28 -7.83
C GLY A 155 24.95 9.49 -6.79
N GLU A 156 23.92 10.07 -6.19
CA GLU A 156 23.16 9.38 -5.15
C GLU A 156 22.37 8.20 -5.74
N GLU A 157 22.42 7.06 -5.06
CA GLU A 157 21.66 5.88 -5.46
C GLU A 157 20.15 6.18 -5.46
N ARG A 158 19.50 5.79 -6.55
CA ARG A 158 18.05 5.86 -6.71
C ARG A 158 17.52 4.49 -7.09
N PHE A 159 16.41 4.15 -6.48
CA PHE A 159 15.74 2.87 -6.65
C PHE A 159 14.47 3.03 -7.47
N SER A 160 14.17 1.99 -8.25
CA SER A 160 12.91 1.82 -8.95
C SER A 160 12.16 0.66 -8.27
N CYS A 161 10.93 0.89 -7.86
CA CYS A 161 10.04 -0.11 -7.30
C CYS A 161 8.60 0.18 -7.71
N GLN A 162 7.65 -0.73 -7.44
CA GLN A 162 6.25 -0.52 -7.81
C GLN A 162 5.69 0.81 -7.29
N ALA A 163 6.08 1.24 -6.08
CA ALA A 163 5.65 2.50 -5.50
C ALA A 163 6.19 3.72 -6.26
N THR A 164 7.44 3.68 -6.73
CA THR A 164 8.04 4.80 -7.49
C THR A 164 7.52 4.88 -8.93
N GLU A 165 7.12 3.75 -9.50
CA GLU A 165 6.62 3.66 -10.87
C GLU A 165 5.09 3.78 -10.97
N LEU A 166 4.38 4.04 -9.85
CA LEU A 166 2.92 4.08 -9.81
C LEU A 166 2.30 5.04 -10.84
N LEU A 167 2.92 6.18 -11.13
CA LEU A 167 2.37 7.12 -12.11
C LEU A 167 2.50 6.62 -13.56
N ARG A 168 3.53 5.82 -13.86
CA ARG A 168 3.68 5.15 -15.17
C ARG A 168 2.69 4.00 -15.29
N ALA A 169 2.60 3.17 -14.26
CA ALA A 169 1.70 2.01 -14.22
C ALA A 169 0.20 2.37 -14.11
N ALA A 170 -0.13 3.56 -13.59
CA ALA A 170 -1.50 4.06 -13.42
C ALA A 170 -1.64 5.51 -13.95
N PRO A 171 -1.51 5.72 -15.27
CA PRO A 171 -1.44 7.07 -15.84
C PRO A 171 -2.80 7.78 -15.83
N THR A 172 -3.90 7.04 -15.81
CA THR A 172 -5.27 7.58 -15.91
C THR A 172 -5.82 8.01 -14.56
N CYS A 173 -6.12 9.30 -14.41
CA CYS A 173 -6.85 9.81 -13.24
C CYS A 173 -8.31 9.35 -13.26
N LEU A 174 -8.85 9.06 -12.07
CA LEU A 174 -10.26 8.75 -11.83
C LEU A 174 -10.94 9.95 -11.17
N PRO A 175 -11.75 10.73 -11.93
CA PRO A 175 -12.52 11.81 -11.35
C PRO A 175 -13.47 11.28 -10.27
N PHE A 176 -13.72 12.08 -9.23
CA PHE A 176 -14.68 11.72 -8.17
C PHE A 176 -16.08 11.37 -8.70
N LYS A 177 -16.48 11.95 -9.84
CA LYS A 177 -17.77 11.72 -10.51
C LYS A 177 -17.83 10.43 -11.33
N ASP A 178 -16.72 9.71 -11.51
CA ASP A 178 -16.71 8.44 -12.22
C ASP A 178 -17.43 7.39 -11.36
N VAL A 179 -18.69 7.11 -11.70
CA VAL A 179 -19.56 6.18 -10.97
C VAL A 179 -19.02 4.75 -11.05
N GLY A 180 -18.29 4.41 -12.12
CA GLY A 180 -17.74 3.08 -12.35
C GLY A 180 -16.80 2.63 -11.23
N GLN A 181 -16.06 3.55 -10.61
CA GLN A 181 -15.14 3.22 -9.51
C GLN A 181 -15.87 2.72 -8.25
N TYR A 182 -17.08 3.22 -7.98
CA TYR A 182 -17.87 2.82 -6.81
C TYR A 182 -18.59 1.50 -7.07
N VAL A 183 -19.08 1.31 -8.30
CA VAL A 183 -19.66 0.03 -8.74
C VAL A 183 -18.59 -1.07 -8.69
N ALA A 184 -17.37 -0.78 -9.15
CA ALA A 184 -16.26 -1.72 -9.08
C ALA A 184 -15.90 -2.07 -7.63
N ASP A 185 -15.85 -1.11 -6.71
CA ASP A 185 -15.59 -1.37 -5.29
C ASP A 185 -16.57 -2.40 -4.70
N VAL A 186 -17.87 -2.24 -4.99
CA VAL A 186 -18.91 -3.14 -4.48
C VAL A 186 -18.87 -4.49 -5.20
N ARG A 187 -18.79 -4.48 -6.53
CA ARG A 187 -18.86 -5.70 -7.35
C ARG A 187 -17.69 -6.66 -7.08
N THR A 188 -16.51 -6.11 -6.82
CA THR A 188 -15.29 -6.90 -6.55
C THR A 188 -15.22 -7.40 -5.11
N GLY A 189 -16.10 -6.94 -4.23
CA GLY A 189 -16.06 -7.25 -2.80
C GLY A 189 -15.05 -6.42 -2.01
N ASN A 190 -14.45 -5.37 -2.60
CA ASN A 190 -13.54 -4.48 -1.87
C ASN A 190 -14.22 -3.82 -0.68
N VAL A 191 -15.48 -3.40 -0.85
CA VAL A 191 -16.29 -2.79 0.22
C VAL A 191 -17.77 -3.17 0.06
N GLY A 192 -18.52 -3.16 1.16
CA GLY A 192 -19.98 -3.26 1.11
C GLY A 192 -20.65 -1.95 0.68
N VAL A 193 -21.91 -2.03 0.25
CA VAL A 193 -22.73 -0.87 -0.14
C VAL A 193 -22.79 0.23 0.94
N PRO A 194 -23.00 -0.08 2.24
CA PRO A 194 -23.06 0.96 3.28
C PRO A 194 -21.73 1.73 3.42
N TRP A 195 -20.61 1.01 3.28
CA TRP A 195 -19.29 1.61 3.34
C TRP A 195 -19.03 2.50 2.13
N MET A 196 -19.34 2.03 0.92
CA MET A 196 -19.24 2.82 -0.31
C MET A 196 -20.03 4.13 -0.19
N LEU A 197 -21.29 4.05 0.28
CA LEU A 197 -22.13 5.23 0.46
C LEU A 197 -21.52 6.22 1.46
N ARG A 198 -21.01 5.72 2.59
CA ARG A 198 -20.31 6.54 3.58
C ARG A 198 -19.09 7.24 2.97
N SER A 199 -18.22 6.51 2.27
CA SER A 199 -17.04 7.07 1.63
C SER A 199 -17.38 8.11 0.56
N PHE A 200 -18.45 7.89 -0.21
CA PHE A 200 -18.95 8.87 -1.17
C PHE A 200 -19.43 10.15 -0.49
N LEU A 201 -20.26 10.05 0.57
CA LEU A 201 -20.76 11.21 1.31
C LEU A 201 -19.63 12.00 1.98
N VAL A 202 -18.62 11.31 2.53
CA VAL A 202 -17.42 11.96 3.07
C VAL A 202 -16.65 12.69 1.97
N GLY A 203 -16.49 12.08 0.79
CA GLY A 203 -15.87 12.73 -0.36
C GLY A 203 -16.62 13.99 -0.80
N LEU A 204 -17.95 13.93 -0.85
CA LEU A 204 -18.81 15.08 -1.17
C LEU A 204 -18.67 16.20 -0.14
N PHE A 205 -18.71 15.85 1.15
CA PHE A 205 -18.48 16.80 2.24
C PHE A 205 -17.12 17.49 2.11
N ASN A 206 -16.06 16.73 1.86
CA ASN A 206 -14.70 17.27 1.70
C ASN A 206 -14.59 18.22 0.50
N ARG A 207 -15.23 17.89 -0.64
CA ARG A 207 -15.27 18.78 -1.82
C ARG A 207 -16.06 20.05 -1.54
N PHE A 208 -17.21 19.94 -0.85
CA PHE A 208 -17.98 21.09 -0.41
C PHE A 208 -17.16 22.02 0.50
N GLN A 209 -16.44 21.46 1.48
CA GLN A 209 -15.59 22.24 2.39
C GLN A 209 -14.44 22.94 1.66
N GLN A 210 -13.80 22.26 0.70
CA GLN A 210 -12.76 22.87 -0.13
C GLN A 210 -13.31 24.01 -1.00
N ALA A 211 -14.48 23.82 -1.61
CA ALA A 211 -15.14 24.88 -2.38
C ALA A 211 -15.53 26.05 -1.48
N SER A 212 -16.13 25.76 -0.32
CA SER A 212 -16.56 26.76 0.67
C SER A 212 -15.41 27.62 1.16
N LYS A 213 -14.23 27.04 1.42
CA LYS A 213 -13.03 27.79 1.79
C LYS A 213 -12.53 28.74 0.70
N ARG A 214 -12.84 28.45 -0.57
CA ARG A 214 -12.45 29.31 -1.71
C ARG A 214 -13.45 30.42 -1.98
N VAL A 215 -14.75 30.19 -1.75
CA VAL A 215 -15.83 31.08 -2.22
C VAL A 215 -16.69 31.70 -1.13
N LEU A 216 -16.80 31.07 0.05
CA LEU A 216 -17.71 31.50 1.11
C LEU A 216 -16.97 32.21 2.25
N PRO A 217 -17.60 33.19 2.92
CA PRO A 217 -17.07 33.79 4.14
C PRO A 217 -16.95 32.77 5.29
N ARG A 218 -16.02 33.02 6.23
CA ARG A 218 -15.63 32.09 7.31
C ARG A 218 -16.79 31.59 8.17
N TRP A 219 -17.84 32.40 8.36
CA TRP A 219 -19.00 32.04 9.18
C TRP A 219 -19.89 30.96 8.55
N LEU A 220 -19.78 30.72 7.24
CA LEU A 220 -20.45 29.62 6.53
C LEU A 220 -19.63 28.32 6.53
N TRP A 221 -18.39 28.35 7.05
CA TRP A 221 -17.53 27.17 7.04
C TRP A 221 -17.95 26.20 8.13
N ILE A 222 -18.48 25.04 7.74
CA ILE A 222 -18.82 23.97 8.69
C ILE A 222 -17.54 23.54 9.39
N ARG A 223 -17.50 23.53 10.73
CA ARG A 223 -16.30 23.13 11.50
C ARG A 223 -15.02 23.82 11.01
N GLY A 224 -15.08 25.12 10.67
CA GLY A 224 -13.92 25.87 10.19
C GLY A 224 -13.39 25.41 8.82
N GLY A 225 -14.20 24.71 8.03
CA GLY A 225 -13.83 24.23 6.70
C GLY A 225 -12.90 23.00 6.75
N MET A 226 -12.81 22.33 7.90
CA MET A 226 -12.00 21.11 8.05
C MET A 226 -12.56 19.96 7.22
N ARG A 227 -11.68 19.10 6.72
CA ARG A 227 -12.08 17.84 6.11
C ARG A 227 -12.71 16.93 7.17
N TRP A 228 -13.52 16.00 6.70
CA TRP A 228 -14.09 14.94 7.52
C TRP A 228 -13.00 14.19 8.27
N GLY A 229 -13.22 13.94 9.56
CA GLY A 229 -12.17 13.54 10.49
C GLY A 229 -11.77 14.69 11.41
N PHE A 230 -11.98 15.96 10.99
CA PHE A 230 -11.88 17.17 11.80
C PHE A 230 -10.57 17.25 12.60
N VAL A 231 -9.44 17.02 11.92
CA VAL A 231 -8.10 17.15 12.49
C VAL A 231 -7.56 18.55 12.24
N ARG A 232 -6.88 19.11 13.24
CA ARG A 232 -6.22 20.42 13.17
C ARG A 232 -5.01 20.39 14.09
N GLY A 233 -3.89 20.94 13.64
CA GLY A 233 -2.74 21.11 14.52
C GLY A 233 -2.94 22.22 15.53
N GLU A 234 -2.52 21.95 16.76
CA GLU A 234 -2.61 22.88 17.90
C GLU A 234 -1.22 23.26 18.43
N SER A 235 -0.16 22.68 17.88
CA SER A 235 1.22 23.06 18.19
C SER A 235 1.63 24.28 17.38
N GLY A 236 2.52 25.09 17.97
CA GLY A 236 3.26 26.11 17.22
C GLY A 236 4.22 25.51 16.18
N PRO A 237 5.02 26.37 15.51
CA PRO A 237 5.92 25.95 14.42
C PRO A 237 6.97 24.92 14.87
N THR A 238 7.37 24.95 16.14
CA THR A 238 8.24 23.93 16.73
C THR A 238 7.40 22.88 17.43
N THR A 239 7.44 21.64 16.93
CA THR A 239 6.64 20.52 17.45
C THR A 239 7.39 19.71 18.51
N PRO A 240 6.71 19.22 19.55
CA PRO A 240 7.35 18.45 20.61
C PRO A 240 7.82 17.08 20.10
N THR A 241 8.75 16.47 20.83
CA THR A 241 9.27 15.12 20.57
C THR A 241 9.30 14.31 21.86
N LEU A 242 8.98 13.03 21.75
CA LEU A 242 9.12 12.04 22.81
C LEU A 242 9.71 10.78 22.18
N SER A 243 10.68 10.19 22.87
CA SER A 243 11.25 8.88 22.52
C SER A 243 10.93 7.93 23.66
N LEU A 244 10.23 6.86 23.33
CA LEU A 244 9.92 5.73 24.19
C LEU A 244 10.92 4.59 23.98
N ASP A 245 11.63 4.56 22.85
CA ASP A 245 12.49 3.45 22.40
C ASP A 245 11.71 2.13 22.20
N LEU A 246 10.55 2.23 21.55
CA LEU A 246 9.68 1.08 21.28
C LEU A 246 10.37 0.04 20.39
N ARG A 247 10.24 -1.23 20.79
CA ARG A 247 10.74 -2.42 20.10
C ARG A 247 9.59 -3.24 19.50
N PRO A 248 9.85 -3.97 18.39
CA PRO A 248 8.91 -4.96 17.87
C PRO A 248 8.43 -5.93 18.95
N GLY A 249 7.12 -6.21 18.96
CA GLY A 249 6.45 -7.06 19.93
C GLY A 249 5.77 -6.33 21.09
N GLU A 250 6.23 -5.12 21.45
CA GLU A 250 5.64 -4.34 22.54
C GLU A 250 4.19 -3.94 22.23
N LEU A 251 3.32 -3.96 23.25
CA LEU A 251 1.96 -3.42 23.15
C LEU A 251 1.95 -1.92 23.40
N VAL A 252 1.25 -1.22 22.53
CA VAL A 252 1.04 0.22 22.65
C VAL A 252 -0.40 0.58 22.38
N ARG A 253 -0.85 1.66 23.01
CA ARG A 253 -2.09 2.35 22.66
C ARG A 253 -1.75 3.57 21.83
N VAL A 254 -2.50 3.78 20.74
CA VAL A 254 -2.50 5.07 20.04
C VAL A 254 -3.21 6.07 20.93
N LYS A 255 -2.57 7.20 21.22
CA LYS A 255 -3.13 8.24 22.08
C LYS A 255 -4.48 8.76 21.56
N SER A 256 -5.21 9.46 22.42
CA SER A 256 -6.44 10.12 22.01
C SER A 256 -6.17 11.12 20.89
N LYS A 257 -7.20 11.42 20.11
CA LYS A 257 -7.11 12.38 19.02
C LYS A 257 -6.66 13.73 19.55
N GLU A 258 -7.26 14.20 20.65
CA GLU A 258 -6.97 15.47 21.30
C GLU A 258 -5.51 15.60 21.74
N GLU A 259 -4.92 14.53 22.29
CA GLU A 259 -3.50 14.51 22.65
C GLU A 259 -2.58 14.58 21.44
N ILE A 260 -2.92 13.86 20.37
CA ILE A 260 -2.12 13.88 19.15
C ILE A 260 -2.17 15.26 18.49
N LEU A 261 -3.34 15.89 18.39
CA LEU A 261 -3.50 17.22 17.76
C LEU A 261 -2.62 18.29 18.41
N LYS A 262 -2.40 18.22 19.73
CA LYS A 262 -1.47 19.09 20.49
C LYS A 262 0.00 18.96 20.07
N THR A 263 0.36 17.91 19.33
CA THR A 263 1.72 17.66 18.86
C THR A 263 1.95 18.07 17.40
N LEU A 264 0.90 18.51 16.69
CA LEU A 264 0.95 18.79 15.25
C LEU A 264 0.96 20.29 14.98
N ASN A 265 1.76 20.73 14.01
CA ASN A 265 1.73 22.11 13.52
C ASN A 265 0.52 22.36 12.60
N ASP A 266 0.35 23.60 12.11
CA ASP A 266 -0.73 23.98 11.20
C ASP A 266 -0.82 23.13 9.91
N GLY A 267 0.29 22.51 9.50
CA GLY A 267 0.36 21.57 8.37
C GLY A 267 0.01 20.12 8.71
N LEU A 268 -0.48 19.85 9.92
CA LEU A 268 -0.70 18.49 10.47
C LEU A 268 0.57 17.65 10.56
N LEU A 269 1.74 18.30 10.72
CA LEU A 269 3.02 17.62 10.79
C LEU A 269 3.57 17.64 12.22
N ASN A 270 4.18 16.53 12.65
CA ASN A 270 5.13 16.48 13.76
C ASN A 270 6.51 16.12 13.22
N ARG A 271 7.50 17.02 13.37
CA ARG A 271 8.87 16.83 12.87
C ARG A 271 8.92 16.26 11.43
N GLY A 272 8.15 16.90 10.54
CA GLY A 272 8.07 16.55 9.13
C GLY A 272 7.21 15.32 8.79
N MET A 273 6.65 14.60 9.78
CA MET A 273 5.75 13.48 9.54
C MET A 273 4.29 13.91 9.70
N GLY A 274 3.48 13.62 8.70
CA GLY A 274 2.05 13.93 8.71
C GLY A 274 1.25 13.00 9.61
N PHE A 275 0.20 13.56 10.20
CA PHE A 275 -0.88 12.81 10.84
C PHE A 275 -2.19 13.12 10.11
N GLU A 276 -2.70 12.12 9.38
CA GLU A 276 -3.85 12.29 8.49
C GLU A 276 -5.17 11.88 9.16
N GLU A 277 -6.29 12.25 8.54
CA GLU A 277 -7.63 11.91 9.03
C GLU A 277 -7.85 10.40 9.12
N GLU A 278 -7.29 9.60 8.19
CA GLU A 278 -7.36 8.14 8.26
C GLU A 278 -6.70 7.59 9.52
N MET A 279 -5.56 8.17 9.94
CA MET A 279 -4.85 7.76 11.14
C MET A 279 -5.67 8.02 12.40
N SER A 280 -6.46 9.11 12.43
CA SER A 280 -7.31 9.44 13.58
C SER A 280 -8.38 8.39 13.91
N ARG A 281 -8.68 7.48 12.98
CA ARG A 281 -9.59 6.35 13.22
C ARG A 281 -9.04 5.32 14.22
N TYR A 282 -7.72 5.30 14.36
CA TYR A 282 -7.02 4.38 15.24
C TYR A 282 -6.72 5.00 16.61
N CYS A 283 -7.11 6.26 16.87
CA CYS A 283 -6.96 6.85 18.20
C CYS A 283 -7.67 6.01 19.26
N GLY A 284 -6.98 5.72 20.36
CA GLY A 284 -7.45 4.83 21.43
C GLY A 284 -7.29 3.33 21.15
N HIS A 285 -6.91 2.92 19.93
CA HIS A 285 -6.70 1.52 19.59
C HIS A 285 -5.41 0.98 20.22
N VAL A 286 -5.45 -0.27 20.68
CA VAL A 286 -4.28 -0.99 21.18
C VAL A 286 -3.78 -1.93 20.09
N ALA A 287 -2.49 -1.85 19.76
CA ALA A 287 -1.85 -2.68 18.75
C ALA A 287 -0.44 -3.06 19.19
N ARG A 288 0.10 -4.14 18.60
CA ARG A 288 1.50 -4.51 18.77
C ARG A 288 2.38 -3.71 17.83
N VAL A 289 3.57 -3.35 18.29
CA VAL A 289 4.61 -2.80 17.44
C VAL A 289 5.10 -3.90 16.50
N SER A 290 4.89 -3.71 15.20
CA SER A 290 5.33 -4.64 14.16
C SER A 290 6.79 -4.38 13.79
N ALA A 291 7.14 -3.11 13.58
CA ALA A 291 8.48 -2.73 13.12
C ALA A 291 8.89 -1.33 13.58
N ARG A 292 10.21 -1.13 13.70
CA ARG A 292 10.85 0.18 13.80
C ARG A 292 11.48 0.53 12.45
N VAL A 293 11.10 1.68 11.89
CA VAL A 293 11.49 2.15 10.57
C VAL A 293 12.51 3.28 10.70
N GLU A 294 13.66 3.08 10.10
CA GLU A 294 14.78 4.02 10.07
C GLU A 294 15.05 4.53 8.67
N ARG A 295 14.58 3.83 7.64
CA ARG A 295 14.75 4.21 6.25
C ARG A 295 13.59 3.78 5.36
N CYS A 296 13.28 4.61 4.37
CA CYS A 296 12.30 4.31 3.33
C CYS A 296 12.68 5.01 2.02
N LEU A 297 12.08 4.60 0.91
CA LEU A 297 12.25 5.32 -0.36
C LEU A 297 11.31 6.53 -0.41
N ASP A 298 11.82 7.64 -0.94
CA ASP A 298 10.99 8.73 -1.45
C ASP A 298 10.35 8.27 -2.76
N GLU A 299 9.02 8.13 -2.79
CA GLU A 299 8.31 7.56 -3.94
C GLU A 299 8.50 8.40 -5.22
N LYS A 300 8.68 9.72 -5.10
CA LYS A 300 8.83 10.60 -6.25
C LYS A 300 10.20 10.46 -6.92
N THR A 301 11.26 10.41 -6.12
CA THR A 301 12.65 10.45 -6.63
C THR A 301 13.33 9.10 -6.64
N GLY A 302 12.81 8.11 -5.90
CA GLY A 302 13.47 6.82 -5.67
C GLY A 302 14.66 6.91 -4.71
N ARG A 303 14.92 8.06 -4.09
CA ARG A 303 16.04 8.24 -3.15
C ARG A 303 15.74 7.58 -1.82
N MET A 304 16.75 6.98 -1.21
CA MET A 304 16.64 6.47 0.16
C MET A 304 16.62 7.63 1.17
N LEU A 305 15.51 7.76 1.89
CA LEU A 305 15.37 8.64 3.04
C LEU A 305 15.83 7.93 4.30
N ARG A 306 16.65 8.60 5.10
CA ARG A 306 17.03 8.17 6.45
C ARG A 306 16.32 9.03 7.49
N MET A 307 15.59 8.38 8.38
CA MET A 307 14.78 9.03 9.38
C MET A 307 15.67 9.53 10.53
N LYS A 308 15.63 10.84 10.82
CA LYS A 308 16.31 11.40 12.00
C LYS A 308 15.70 10.88 13.32
N ASN A 309 14.38 10.74 13.32
CA ASN A 309 13.61 10.12 14.38
C ASN A 309 12.96 8.88 13.76
N PRO A 310 13.23 7.68 14.27
CA PRO A 310 12.59 6.47 13.75
C PRO A 310 11.07 6.54 13.86
N CYS A 311 10.42 5.74 13.03
CA CYS A 311 8.98 5.64 12.93
C CYS A 311 8.54 4.24 13.37
N ILE A 312 7.31 4.11 13.83
CA ILE A 312 6.76 2.83 14.28
C ILE A 312 5.69 2.38 13.29
N ILE A 313 5.72 1.09 12.94
CA ILE A 313 4.62 0.40 12.24
C ILE A 313 3.87 -0.42 13.29
N LEU A 314 2.55 -0.32 13.29
CA LEU A 314 1.66 -1.07 14.18
C LEU A 314 1.01 -2.22 13.43
N ASP A 315 0.91 -3.37 14.07
CA ASP A 315 0.32 -4.57 13.48
C ASP A 315 -1.19 -4.42 13.32
N GLY A 316 -1.73 -4.90 12.20
CA GLY A 316 -3.16 -4.76 11.85
C GLY A 316 -3.65 -3.32 11.58
N VAL A 317 -2.77 -2.31 11.64
CA VAL A 317 -3.11 -0.91 11.39
C VAL A 317 -2.71 -0.51 9.97
N VAL A 318 -3.69 -0.21 9.14
CA VAL A 318 -3.50 0.16 7.72
C VAL A 318 -4.43 1.31 7.33
N CYS A 319 -4.12 2.01 6.24
CA CYS A 319 -5.08 2.95 5.66
C CYS A 319 -6.28 2.21 5.06
N ALA A 320 -7.47 2.40 5.64
CA ALA A 320 -8.69 1.76 5.16
C ALA A 320 -9.30 2.45 3.92
N GLY A 321 -8.68 3.53 3.43
CA GLY A 321 -9.14 4.30 2.27
C GLY A 321 -10.49 4.99 2.47
N ALA A 322 -10.98 5.11 3.71
CA ALA A 322 -12.36 5.50 4.00
C ALA A 322 -12.70 6.93 3.58
N TYR A 323 -11.72 7.83 3.66
CA TYR A 323 -11.76 9.24 3.32
C TYR A 323 -11.06 9.53 1.98
N ASN A 324 -10.60 8.47 1.30
CA ASN A 324 -9.92 8.49 0.00
C ASN A 324 -10.63 7.56 -0.98
N VAL A 325 -11.96 7.70 -1.11
CA VAL A 325 -12.80 7.05 -2.12
C VAL A 325 -12.60 5.52 -2.16
N SER A 326 -12.51 4.89 -0.99
CA SER A 326 -12.30 3.43 -0.83
C SER A 326 -11.05 2.91 -1.54
N CYS A 327 -9.94 3.66 -1.49
CA CYS A 327 -8.66 3.22 -2.02
C CYS A 327 -8.24 1.86 -1.42
N PRO A 328 -7.99 0.82 -2.24
CA PRO A 328 -7.67 -0.54 -1.78
C PRO A 328 -6.20 -0.74 -1.36
N ARG A 329 -5.34 0.29 -1.49
CA ARG A 329 -3.89 0.18 -1.36
C ARG A 329 -3.42 -0.31 0.02
N GLU A 330 -4.16 0.01 1.07
CA GLU A 330 -3.84 -0.33 2.47
C GLU A 330 -2.37 -0.13 2.83
N PHE A 331 -1.88 1.09 2.62
CA PHE A 331 -0.55 1.47 3.06
C PHE A 331 -0.47 1.39 4.59
N VAL A 332 0.70 1.01 5.10
CA VAL A 332 0.99 0.97 6.54
C VAL A 332 1.41 2.37 6.99
N PRO A 333 0.62 3.03 7.87
CA PRO A 333 0.98 4.35 8.36
C PRO A 333 2.18 4.28 9.30
N PHE A 334 3.02 5.30 9.23
CA PHE A 334 4.12 5.51 10.16
C PHE A 334 3.66 6.33 11.36
N TRP A 335 4.00 5.86 12.54
CA TRP A 335 3.64 6.50 13.81
C TRP A 335 4.87 7.12 14.47
N ARG A 336 4.72 8.34 15.00
CA ARG A 336 5.69 8.89 15.96
C ARG A 336 5.45 8.27 17.33
N GLU A 337 6.54 8.02 18.05
CA GLU A 337 6.46 7.49 19.42
C GLU A 337 5.71 8.44 20.37
N ILE A 338 5.74 9.76 20.13
CA ILE A 338 4.95 10.73 20.91
C ILE A 338 3.43 10.51 20.80
N TRP A 339 2.95 9.86 19.73
CA TRP A 339 1.54 9.53 19.52
C TRP A 339 1.14 8.19 20.13
N LEU A 340 2.08 7.48 20.74
CA LEU A 340 1.90 6.16 21.33
C LEU A 340 2.15 6.23 22.83
N GLU A 341 1.56 5.30 23.56
CA GLU A 341 1.85 5.04 24.97
C GLU A 341 1.96 3.53 25.19
N ARG A 342 2.88 3.10 26.06
CA ARG A 342 3.00 1.70 26.42
C ARG A 342 1.78 1.27 27.22
N VAL A 343 1.32 0.05 26.96
CA VAL A 343 0.30 -0.60 27.78
C VAL A 343 0.79 -1.97 28.21
N GLU A 344 0.42 -2.38 29.42
CA GLU A 344 0.73 -3.71 29.94
C GLU A 344 -0.08 -4.77 29.18
N GLU A 345 0.48 -5.98 29.05
CA GLU A 345 -0.27 -7.13 28.55
C GLU A 345 -1.40 -7.46 29.55
N PRO A 346 -2.65 -7.63 29.09
CA PRO A 346 -3.69 -8.17 29.96
C PRO A 346 -3.22 -9.53 30.46
N SER A 347 -3.14 -9.68 31.79
CA SER A 347 -2.66 -10.88 32.48
C SER A 347 -3.52 -12.11 32.20
#